data_AF-A0A496ULG2-F1
#
_entry.id   AF-A0A496ULG2-F1
#
_cell.length_a   1.000
_cell.length_b   1.000
_cell.length_c   1.000
_cell.angle_alpha   90.00
_cell.angle_beta   90.00
_cell.angle_gamma   90.00
#
_symmetry.space_group_name_H-M   'P 1'
#
loop_
_entity.id
_entity.type
_entity.pdbx_description
1 polymer ?
#
loop_
_entity_poly.entity_id
_entity_poly.type
_entity_poly.pdbx_seq_one_letter_code
_entity_poly.pdbx_strand_id
1 'polypeptide(L)'
;GVFPVLHCMQEIPCNPCMTCCPKDLIGTLGHPIMGLPEFHGECVGCEKCVAVCPGLAVTLVDFRKSGETALVTVPFELGEWHLESGSEVTVTGWEGSVLGRAVITGWKKAAGFPYTTLLKLETPADIACRVAGVRIQEPEDIAPLSEPLEVPLPDDAIVCRCERVSAGDIRRHLRSGVRDMNHLKAITRAGFGACGGKTCTSLIERICREEGIPAGEVTAFTDRPLFAETELGWFKGADDE
;
A
#
# COMPACT_ATOMS: atom_id res chain seq x y z
N GLY A 1 -26.37 19.88 -13.23
CA GLY A 1 -25.79 19.33 -14.48
C GLY A 1 -24.92 18.13 -14.18
N VAL A 2 -24.20 17.60 -15.17
CA VAL A 2 -23.16 16.57 -14.98
C VAL A 2 -21.80 17.17 -15.33
N PHE A 3 -20.76 16.88 -14.56
CA PHE A 3 -19.40 17.37 -14.81
C PHE A 3 -18.35 16.53 -14.04
N PRO A 4 -17.11 16.46 -14.54
CA PRO A 4 -16.02 15.85 -13.79
C PRO A 4 -15.52 16.79 -12.70
N VAL A 5 -15.15 16.24 -11.55
CA VAL A 5 -14.35 16.93 -10.53
C VAL A 5 -12.94 16.37 -10.59
N LEU A 6 -11.96 17.27 -10.67
CA LEU A 6 -10.54 16.96 -10.85
C LEU A 6 -9.83 17.21 -9.51
N HIS A 7 -9.46 16.14 -8.81
CA HIS A 7 -8.78 16.19 -7.50
C HIS A 7 -7.24 16.22 -7.63
N CYS A 8 -6.72 16.68 -8.78
CA CYS A 8 -5.29 16.80 -9.02
C CYS A 8 -4.72 18.03 -8.29
N MET A 9 -3.72 17.84 -7.43
CA MET A 9 -3.13 18.90 -6.60
C MET A 9 -1.66 19.22 -6.93
N GLN A 10 -1.03 18.45 -7.84
CA GLN A 10 0.38 18.56 -8.16
C GLN A 10 0.59 18.74 -9.67
N GLU A 11 1.57 19.58 -10.03
CA GLU A 11 2.04 19.78 -11.39
C GLU A 11 2.92 18.60 -11.81
N ILE A 12 2.31 17.59 -12.43
CA ILE A 12 2.97 16.40 -12.97
C ILE A 12 2.70 16.27 -14.47
N PRO A 13 3.59 15.67 -15.28
CA PRO A 13 3.38 15.52 -16.71
C PRO A 13 2.30 14.47 -17.03
N CYS A 14 1.02 14.83 -16.86
CA CYS A 14 -0.13 13.93 -16.97
C CYS A 14 -1.31 14.62 -17.66
N ASN A 15 -1.76 14.08 -18.79
CA ASN A 15 -2.91 14.54 -19.57
C ASN A 15 -3.92 13.46 -20.08
N PRO A 16 -4.01 12.21 -19.57
CA PRO A 16 -4.98 11.23 -20.09
C PRO A 16 -6.44 11.69 -20.02
N CYS A 17 -6.84 12.44 -18.98
CA CYS A 17 -8.21 12.95 -18.87
C CYS A 17 -8.56 13.95 -19.97
N MET A 18 -7.59 14.76 -20.42
CA MET A 18 -7.74 15.71 -21.52
C MET A 18 -7.90 14.96 -22.84
N THR A 19 -6.96 14.07 -23.15
CA THR A 19 -6.91 13.36 -24.44
C THR A 19 -8.07 12.38 -24.64
N CYS A 20 -8.66 11.85 -23.56
CA CYS A 20 -9.81 10.93 -23.64
C CYS A 20 -11.16 11.65 -23.82
N CYS A 21 -11.23 12.97 -23.57
CA CYS A 21 -12.48 13.71 -23.53
C CYS A 21 -13.03 13.90 -24.97
N PRO A 22 -14.18 13.30 -25.32
CA PRO A 22 -14.71 13.35 -26.69
C PRO A 22 -15.23 14.74 -27.09
N LYS A 23 -15.27 15.67 -26.14
CA LYS A 23 -15.77 17.04 -26.30
C LYS A 23 -14.69 18.08 -26.03
N ASP A 24 -13.45 17.65 -25.75
CA ASP A 24 -12.30 18.53 -25.48
C ASP A 24 -12.57 19.54 -24.35
N LEU A 25 -13.22 19.09 -23.28
CA LEU A 25 -13.70 19.93 -22.16
C LEU A 25 -12.73 20.01 -20.98
N ILE A 26 -11.60 19.30 -21.04
CA ILE A 26 -10.60 19.30 -19.95
C ILE A 26 -9.30 19.85 -20.53
N GLY A 27 -8.89 21.00 -20.01
CA GLY A 27 -7.68 21.73 -20.38
C GLY A 27 -6.69 21.82 -19.21
N THR A 28 -5.61 22.60 -19.37
CA THR A 28 -4.68 22.94 -18.29
C THR A 28 -4.36 24.43 -18.36
N LEU A 29 -4.25 25.11 -17.22
CA LEU A 29 -3.70 26.47 -17.17
C LEU A 29 -2.17 26.44 -17.26
N GLY A 30 -1.59 27.37 -18.03
CA GLY A 30 -0.15 27.65 -18.06
C GLY A 30 0.70 26.68 -18.90
N HIS A 31 0.62 25.37 -18.68
CA HIS A 31 1.47 24.38 -19.36
C HIS A 31 0.68 23.19 -19.91
N PRO A 32 0.85 22.78 -21.19
CA PRO A 32 0.04 21.76 -21.87
C PRO A 32 0.11 20.32 -21.33
N ILE A 33 0.87 20.07 -20.27
CA ILE A 33 1.01 18.71 -19.69
C ILE A 33 1.29 18.73 -18.19
N MET A 34 2.03 19.75 -17.71
CA MET A 34 2.34 19.90 -16.28
C MET A 34 1.35 20.79 -15.54
N GLY A 35 0.50 21.56 -16.26
CA GLY A 35 -0.50 22.39 -15.61
C GLY A 35 -1.58 21.54 -14.93
N LEU A 36 -2.17 22.05 -13.86
CA LEU A 36 -3.31 21.39 -13.23
C LEU A 36 -4.49 21.37 -14.21
N PRO A 37 -5.19 20.22 -14.34
CA PRO A 37 -6.28 20.12 -15.28
C PRO A 37 -7.51 20.89 -14.78
N GLU A 38 -8.18 21.58 -15.68
CA GLU A 38 -9.42 22.31 -15.44
C GLU A 38 -10.52 21.86 -16.38
N PHE A 39 -11.75 21.85 -15.89
CA PHE A 39 -12.94 21.51 -16.68
C PHE A 39 -13.68 22.78 -17.11
N HIS A 40 -14.08 22.83 -18.38
CA HIS A 40 -14.88 23.93 -18.94
C HIS A 40 -16.01 23.40 -19.83
N GLY A 41 -17.18 24.05 -19.78
CA GLY A 41 -18.31 23.75 -20.69
C GLY A 41 -19.31 22.70 -20.17
N GLU A 42 -19.96 22.00 -21.10
CA GLU A 42 -21.09 21.10 -20.81
C GLU A 42 -20.70 19.63 -21.01
N CYS A 43 -20.56 18.88 -19.91
CA CYS A 43 -20.19 17.47 -19.98
C CYS A 43 -21.37 16.59 -20.41
N VAL A 44 -21.06 15.53 -21.17
CA VAL A 44 -22.04 14.50 -21.57
C VAL A 44 -22.12 13.32 -20.59
N GLY A 45 -21.24 13.27 -19.58
CA GLY A 45 -21.21 12.22 -18.57
C GLY A 45 -20.73 10.85 -19.08
N CYS A 46 -19.79 10.81 -20.03
CA CYS A 46 -19.31 9.56 -20.63
C CYS A 46 -18.34 8.73 -19.76
N GLU A 47 -17.94 9.23 -18.59
CA GLU A 47 -17.08 8.56 -17.59
C GLU A 47 -15.64 8.21 -18.04
N LYS A 48 -15.26 8.51 -19.29
CA LYS A 48 -13.92 8.18 -19.83
C LYS A 48 -12.78 8.77 -19.01
N CYS A 49 -12.92 10.01 -18.54
CA CYS A 49 -11.91 10.68 -17.73
C CYS A 49 -11.73 10.04 -16.34
N VAL A 50 -12.79 9.46 -15.78
CA VAL A 50 -12.74 8.66 -14.54
C VAL A 50 -12.02 7.34 -14.82
N ALA A 51 -12.40 6.67 -15.91
CA ALA A 51 -11.86 5.37 -16.29
C ALA A 51 -10.35 5.37 -16.62
N VAL A 52 -9.86 6.43 -17.29
CA VAL A 52 -8.47 6.50 -17.76
C VAL A 52 -7.51 7.06 -16.72
N CYS A 53 -8.00 7.63 -15.61
CA CYS A 53 -7.17 8.40 -14.70
C CYS A 53 -6.17 7.49 -13.95
N PRO A 54 -4.85 7.61 -14.21
CA PRO A 54 -3.86 6.76 -13.55
C PRO A 54 -3.70 7.07 -12.06
N GLY A 55 -4.06 8.29 -11.64
CA GLY A 55 -4.02 8.73 -10.25
C GLY A 55 -5.33 8.55 -9.49
N LEU A 56 -6.37 7.95 -10.12
CA LEU A 56 -7.71 7.80 -9.53
C LEU A 56 -8.32 9.13 -9.00
N ALA A 57 -7.87 10.26 -9.55
CA ALA A 57 -8.17 11.60 -9.06
C ALA A 57 -9.35 12.27 -9.76
N VAL A 58 -9.97 11.63 -10.76
CA VAL A 58 -11.13 12.19 -11.47
C VAL A 58 -12.39 11.48 -11.02
N THR A 59 -13.37 12.24 -10.55
CA THR A 59 -14.73 11.75 -10.27
C THR A 59 -15.72 12.42 -11.21
N LEU A 60 -16.91 11.83 -11.40
CA LEU A 60 -17.97 12.42 -12.21
C LEU A 60 -19.21 12.63 -11.35
N VAL A 61 -19.67 13.87 -11.22
CA VAL A 61 -20.84 14.24 -10.42
C VAL A 61 -22.01 14.56 -11.34
N ASP A 62 -23.16 13.95 -11.09
CA ASP A 62 -24.39 14.11 -11.87
C ASP A 62 -25.58 14.50 -10.99
N PHE A 63 -26.01 15.75 -11.11
CA PHE A 63 -27.18 16.33 -10.41
C PHE A 63 -28.46 16.29 -11.25
N ARG A 64 -28.51 15.59 -12.40
CA ARG A 64 -29.67 15.66 -13.30
C ARG A 64 -30.92 14.96 -12.76
N LYS A 65 -30.77 14.03 -11.80
CA LYS A 65 -31.89 13.25 -11.23
C LYS A 65 -32.56 13.92 -10.04
N SER A 66 -31.81 14.63 -9.20
CA SER A 66 -32.27 15.19 -7.92
C SER A 66 -31.51 16.48 -7.60
N GLY A 67 -32.15 17.37 -6.85
CA GLY A 67 -31.51 18.58 -6.29
C GLY A 67 -30.95 18.37 -4.89
N GLU A 68 -31.44 17.35 -4.16
CA GLU A 68 -31.02 17.04 -2.79
C GLU A 68 -29.88 16.01 -2.76
N THR A 69 -29.81 15.16 -3.78
CA THR A 69 -28.77 14.12 -3.95
C THR A 69 -28.09 14.25 -5.30
N ALA A 70 -26.89 13.69 -5.39
CA ALA A 70 -26.12 13.59 -6.62
C ALA A 70 -25.63 12.17 -6.84
N LEU A 71 -25.53 11.76 -8.10
CA LEU A 71 -24.86 10.53 -8.46
C LEU A 71 -23.38 10.83 -8.70
N VAL A 72 -22.51 10.32 -7.84
CA VAL A 72 -21.05 10.44 -7.97
C VAL A 72 -20.48 9.12 -8.50
N THR A 73 -19.65 9.23 -9.53
CA THR A 73 -18.88 8.10 -10.06
C THR A 73 -17.45 8.24 -9.60
N VAL A 74 -16.96 7.27 -8.84
CA VAL A 74 -15.57 7.22 -8.37
C VAL A 74 -14.83 6.07 -9.06
N PRO A 75 -13.54 6.24 -9.38
CA PRO A 75 -12.72 5.14 -9.86
C PRO A 75 -12.36 4.23 -8.67
N PHE A 76 -12.47 2.92 -8.86
CA PHE A 76 -12.32 1.94 -7.78
C PHE A 76 -11.55 0.70 -8.24
N GLU A 77 -10.49 0.34 -7.52
CA GLU A 77 -9.57 -0.75 -7.89
C GLU A 77 -9.33 -1.77 -6.76
N LEU A 78 -10.13 -1.75 -5.68
CA LEU A 78 -9.95 -2.62 -4.50
C LEU A 78 -10.80 -3.91 -4.54
N GLY A 79 -11.25 -4.30 -5.74
CA GLY A 79 -11.99 -5.55 -5.99
C GLY A 79 -13.49 -5.46 -5.75
N GLU A 80 -14.27 -5.97 -6.70
CA GLU A 80 -15.74 -5.85 -6.69
C GLU A 80 -16.43 -6.70 -5.61
N TRP A 81 -15.72 -7.65 -5.01
CA TRP A 81 -16.26 -8.52 -3.96
C TRP A 81 -16.62 -7.78 -2.67
N HIS A 82 -16.17 -6.53 -2.50
CA HIS A 82 -16.58 -5.64 -1.40
C HIS A 82 -17.80 -4.77 -1.74
N LEU A 83 -18.33 -4.85 -2.97
CA LEU A 83 -19.39 -3.97 -3.43
C LEU A 83 -20.73 -4.70 -3.38
N GLU A 84 -21.72 -4.06 -2.76
CA GLU A 84 -23.10 -4.52 -2.74
C GLU A 84 -24.02 -3.35 -3.06
N SER A 85 -24.93 -3.52 -4.02
CA SER A 85 -25.84 -2.45 -4.40
C SER A 85 -26.90 -2.25 -3.31
N GLY A 86 -27.17 -1.00 -2.97
CA GLY A 86 -28.05 -0.61 -1.87
C GLY A 86 -27.36 -0.51 -0.52
N SER A 87 -26.10 -0.96 -0.39
CA SER A 87 -25.35 -0.81 0.85
C SER A 87 -24.84 0.61 1.04
N GLU A 88 -24.68 1.00 2.30
CA GLU A 88 -24.16 2.31 2.67
C GLU A 88 -22.66 2.23 2.92
N VAL A 89 -21.92 3.20 2.38
CA VAL A 89 -20.45 3.29 2.47
C VAL A 89 -20.01 4.66 2.95
N THR A 90 -18.89 4.69 3.68
CA THR A 90 -18.23 5.92 4.09
C THR A 90 -17.51 6.52 2.88
N VAL A 91 -17.88 7.75 2.51
CA VAL A 91 -17.21 8.50 1.42
C VAL A 91 -16.14 9.43 1.97
N THR A 92 -15.05 9.57 1.21
CA THR A 92 -13.89 10.35 1.62
C THR A 92 -13.54 11.44 0.62
N GLY A 93 -12.91 12.51 1.12
CA GLY A 93 -12.22 13.51 0.31
C GLY A 93 -10.87 13.00 -0.20
N TRP A 94 -10.17 13.83 -0.97
CA TRP A 94 -8.88 13.47 -1.57
C TRP A 94 -7.76 13.27 -0.53
N GLU A 95 -7.85 13.91 0.64
CA GLU A 95 -6.94 13.69 1.78
C GLU A 95 -7.34 12.47 2.63
N GLY A 96 -8.39 11.73 2.26
CA GLY A 96 -8.93 10.62 3.06
C GLY A 96 -9.81 11.06 4.25
N SER A 97 -10.13 12.35 4.35
CA SER A 97 -11.06 12.86 5.36
C SER A 97 -12.47 12.31 5.14
N VAL A 98 -13.17 11.93 6.22
CA VAL A 98 -14.56 11.44 6.14
C VAL A 98 -15.49 12.59 5.81
N LEU A 99 -16.27 12.45 4.74
CA LEU A 99 -17.24 13.46 4.32
C LEU A 99 -18.67 13.12 4.75
N GLY A 100 -18.96 11.83 4.91
CA GLY A 100 -20.28 11.34 5.28
C GLY A 100 -20.54 9.94 4.73
N ARG A 101 -21.81 9.64 4.56
CA ARG A 101 -22.30 8.34 4.07
C ARG A 101 -22.96 8.50 2.70
N ALA A 102 -22.85 7.47 1.88
CA ALA A 102 -23.43 7.39 0.55
C ALA A 102 -23.95 5.98 0.28
N VAL A 103 -24.91 5.86 -0.64
CA VAL A 103 -25.47 4.56 -1.02
C VAL A 103 -24.84 4.08 -2.33
N ILE A 104 -24.37 2.84 -2.36
CA ILE A 104 -23.86 2.23 -3.58
C ILE A 104 -25.04 1.92 -4.51
N THR A 105 -25.15 2.65 -5.61
CA THR A 105 -26.23 2.42 -6.59
C THR A 105 -25.86 1.40 -7.66
N GLY A 106 -24.58 1.07 -7.80
CA GLY A 106 -24.08 0.03 -8.69
C GLY A 106 -22.62 0.26 -9.10
N TRP A 107 -22.10 -0.63 -9.93
CA TRP A 107 -20.76 -0.50 -10.50
C TRP A 107 -20.67 -1.22 -11.84
N LYS A 108 -19.63 -0.90 -12.62
CA LYS A 108 -19.28 -1.63 -13.83
C LYS A 108 -17.79 -1.52 -14.11
N LYS A 109 -17.20 -2.52 -14.78
CA LYS A 109 -15.85 -2.39 -15.34
C LYS A 109 -15.81 -1.30 -16.41
N ALA A 110 -14.76 -0.49 -16.38
CA ALA A 110 -14.51 0.47 -17.43
C ALA A 110 -14.07 -0.23 -18.72
N ALA A 111 -14.74 0.09 -19.83
CA ALA A 111 -14.38 -0.47 -21.13
C ALA A 111 -12.97 -0.02 -21.54
N GLY A 112 -12.08 -0.97 -21.85
CA GLY A 112 -10.68 -0.70 -22.19
C GLY A 112 -9.74 -0.54 -20.99
N PHE A 113 -10.25 -0.54 -19.76
CA PHE A 113 -9.47 -0.40 -18.53
C PHE A 113 -9.84 -1.52 -17.56
N PRO A 114 -9.23 -2.72 -17.68
CA PRO A 114 -9.70 -3.93 -17.01
C PRO A 114 -9.62 -3.88 -15.47
N TYR A 115 -8.73 -3.05 -14.93
CA TYR A 115 -8.53 -2.93 -13.48
C TYR A 115 -9.39 -1.84 -12.83
N THR A 116 -9.88 -0.88 -13.64
CA THR A 116 -10.67 0.24 -13.14
C THR A 116 -12.16 -0.08 -13.13
N THR A 117 -12.77 0.00 -11.96
CA THR A 117 -14.22 -0.14 -11.76
C THR A 117 -14.84 1.24 -11.58
N LEU A 118 -15.94 1.51 -12.28
CA LEU A 118 -16.71 2.75 -12.15
C LEU A 118 -17.78 2.53 -11.09
N LEU A 119 -17.48 2.89 -9.85
CA LEU A 119 -18.38 2.76 -8.71
C LEU A 119 -19.33 3.95 -8.66
N LYS A 120 -20.64 3.67 -8.54
CA LYS A 120 -21.72 4.65 -8.50
C LYS A 120 -22.25 4.82 -7.10
N LEU A 121 -22.23 6.06 -6.62
CA LEU A 121 -22.61 6.44 -5.28
C LEU A 121 -23.72 7.49 -5.36
N GLU A 122 -24.81 7.29 -4.64
CA GLU A 122 -25.76 8.36 -4.35
C GLU A 122 -25.33 9.06 -3.06
N THR A 123 -25.02 10.35 -3.18
CA THR A 123 -24.48 11.18 -2.08
C THR A 123 -25.39 12.38 -1.84
N PRO A 124 -25.45 12.95 -0.63
CA PRO A 124 -25.97 14.29 -0.40
C PRO A 124 -25.31 15.32 -1.34
N ALA A 125 -26.10 16.28 -1.82
CA ALA A 125 -25.67 17.25 -2.82
C ALA A 125 -24.53 18.18 -2.33
N ASP A 126 -24.49 18.48 -1.04
CA ASP A 126 -23.51 19.38 -0.40
C ASP A 126 -22.09 18.80 -0.34
N ILE A 127 -21.95 17.48 -0.29
CA ILE A 127 -20.65 16.79 -0.27
C ILE A 127 -20.22 16.24 -1.64
N ALA A 128 -21.14 16.14 -2.60
CA ALA A 128 -20.94 15.43 -3.86
C ALA A 128 -19.67 15.83 -4.63
N CYS A 129 -19.36 17.14 -4.68
CA CYS A 129 -18.17 17.66 -5.37
C CYS A 129 -16.85 17.43 -4.61
N ARG A 130 -16.90 16.98 -3.35
CA ARG A 130 -15.71 16.71 -2.54
C ARG A 130 -15.39 15.22 -2.47
N VAL A 131 -16.34 14.35 -2.82
CA VAL A 131 -16.14 12.89 -2.82
C VAL A 131 -15.06 12.54 -3.84
N ALA A 132 -14.00 11.89 -3.36
CA ALA A 132 -12.89 11.39 -4.16
C ALA A 132 -12.78 9.85 -4.10
N GLY A 133 -13.29 9.23 -3.04
CA GLY A 133 -13.22 7.78 -2.87
C GLY A 133 -14.15 7.26 -1.78
N VAL A 134 -13.95 5.99 -1.43
CA VAL A 134 -14.70 5.28 -0.39
C VAL A 134 -13.75 4.59 0.57
N ARG A 135 -14.15 4.48 1.83
CA ARG A 135 -13.47 3.65 2.82
C ARG A 135 -14.11 2.25 2.81
N ILE A 136 -13.27 1.22 2.66
CA ILE A 136 -13.70 -0.19 2.59
C ILE A 136 -13.43 -0.99 3.87
N GLN A 137 -12.60 -0.46 4.77
CA GLN A 137 -12.31 -1.03 6.08
C GLN A 137 -12.62 0.03 7.12
N GLU A 138 -13.45 -0.30 8.08
CA GLU A 138 -13.77 0.62 9.16
C GLU A 138 -12.59 0.68 10.17
N PRO A 139 -12.44 1.76 10.95
CA PRO A 139 -11.34 1.92 11.89
C PRO A 139 -11.17 0.73 12.86
N GLU A 140 -12.26 0.05 13.18
CA GLU A 140 -12.29 -1.14 14.03
C GLU A 140 -11.64 -2.36 13.35
N ASP A 141 -11.74 -2.49 12.02
CA ASP A 141 -11.15 -3.59 11.25
C ASP A 141 -9.61 -3.52 11.23
N ILE A 142 -9.07 -2.30 11.35
CA ILE A 142 -7.63 -2.01 11.34
C ILE A 142 -7.10 -1.64 12.73
N ALA A 143 -7.94 -1.72 13.76
CA ALA A 143 -7.53 -1.45 15.11
C ALA A 143 -6.46 -2.48 15.53
N PRO A 144 -5.39 -2.05 16.22
CA PRO A 144 -4.45 -2.99 16.81
C PRO A 144 -5.20 -3.98 17.72
N LEU A 145 -4.83 -5.24 17.63
CA LEU A 145 -5.33 -6.25 18.57
C LEU A 145 -5.00 -5.81 20.01
N SER A 146 -5.91 -6.10 20.94
CA SER A 146 -5.73 -5.75 22.36
C SER A 146 -4.47 -6.38 22.96
N GLU A 147 -4.07 -7.53 22.43
CA GLU A 147 -2.86 -8.24 22.79
C GLU A 147 -2.12 -8.69 21.52
N PRO A 148 -0.78 -8.67 21.50
CA PRO A 148 -0.02 -9.20 20.38
C PRO A 148 -0.33 -10.69 20.15
N LEU A 149 -0.53 -11.09 18.89
CA LEU A 149 -0.64 -12.52 18.56
C LEU A 149 0.72 -13.20 18.75
N GLU A 150 0.88 -13.99 19.80
CA GLU A 150 2.05 -14.85 19.99
C GLU A 150 1.88 -16.14 19.17
N VAL A 151 2.32 -16.11 17.92
CA VAL A 151 2.40 -17.31 17.08
C VAL A 151 3.84 -17.81 17.10
N PRO A 152 4.16 -18.94 17.75
CA PRO A 152 5.52 -19.50 17.73
C PRO A 152 5.97 -19.78 16.30
N LEU A 153 7.25 -19.57 16.01
CA LEU A 153 7.81 -19.94 14.70
C LEU A 153 7.68 -21.46 14.49
N PRO A 154 7.11 -21.96 13.39
CA PRO A 154 7.13 -23.39 13.09
C PRO A 154 8.56 -23.93 13.05
N ASP A 155 8.79 -25.18 13.44
CA ASP A 155 10.14 -25.77 13.49
C ASP A 155 10.82 -25.81 12.11
N ASP A 156 10.05 -25.95 11.03
CA ASP A 156 10.53 -25.97 9.64
C ASP A 156 10.75 -24.56 9.05
N ALA A 157 10.39 -23.50 9.77
CA ALA A 157 10.58 -22.13 9.32
C ALA A 157 12.07 -21.81 9.15
N ILE A 158 12.47 -21.37 7.96
CA ILE A 158 13.87 -21.00 7.68
C ILE A 158 14.19 -19.66 8.32
N VAL A 159 15.11 -19.69 9.29
CA VAL A 159 15.58 -18.54 10.04
C VAL A 159 16.80 -17.91 9.38
N CYS A 160 17.81 -18.72 9.01
CA CYS A 160 18.96 -18.24 8.25
C CYS A 160 18.82 -18.63 6.79
N ARG A 161 18.40 -17.70 5.92
CA ARG A 161 18.20 -17.96 4.49
C ARG A 161 19.49 -18.32 3.75
N CYS A 162 20.61 -17.70 4.12
CA CYS A 162 21.90 -17.95 3.47
C CYS A 162 22.40 -19.39 3.69
N GLU A 163 22.21 -19.90 4.91
CA GLU A 163 22.76 -21.20 5.35
C GLU A 163 21.66 -22.26 5.50
N ARG A 164 20.41 -21.90 5.16
CA ARG A 164 19.21 -22.74 5.22
C ARG A 164 18.96 -23.40 6.58
N VAL A 165 19.19 -22.65 7.65
CA VAL A 165 18.99 -23.12 9.04
C VAL A 165 17.55 -22.86 9.48
N SER A 166 16.88 -23.90 10.00
CA SER A 166 15.49 -23.81 10.48
C SER A 166 15.38 -23.34 11.93
N ALA A 167 14.19 -22.94 12.36
CA ALA A 167 13.90 -22.60 13.76
C ALA A 167 14.08 -23.81 14.68
N GLY A 168 13.66 -25.00 14.22
CA GLY A 168 13.82 -26.26 14.95
C GLY A 168 15.28 -26.63 15.19
N ASP A 169 16.17 -26.38 14.22
CA ASP A 169 17.62 -26.58 14.40
C ASP A 169 18.19 -25.68 15.50
N ILE A 170 17.78 -24.41 15.52
CA ILE A 170 18.20 -23.45 16.54
C ILE A 170 17.68 -23.90 17.91
N ARG A 171 16.38 -24.21 18.04
CA ARG A 171 15.77 -24.68 19.30
C ARG A 171 16.47 -25.90 19.87
N ARG A 172 16.83 -26.87 19.03
CA ARG A 172 17.55 -28.09 19.44
C ARG A 172 18.83 -27.75 20.22
N HIS A 173 19.60 -26.78 19.73
CA HIS A 173 20.85 -26.35 20.37
C HIS A 173 20.62 -25.45 21.58
N LEU A 174 19.59 -24.59 21.56
CA LEU A 174 19.20 -23.84 22.74
C LEU A 174 18.77 -24.78 23.88
N ARG A 175 17.98 -25.81 23.59
CA ARG A 175 17.58 -26.83 24.57
C ARG A 175 18.75 -27.68 25.08
N SER A 176 19.81 -27.83 24.30
CA SER A 176 21.06 -28.47 24.76
C SER A 176 21.95 -27.55 25.60
N GLY A 177 21.50 -26.33 25.91
CA GLY A 177 22.21 -25.39 26.78
C GLY A 177 23.08 -24.36 26.07
N VAL A 178 23.02 -24.26 24.74
CA VAL A 178 23.76 -23.20 24.02
C VAL A 178 23.13 -21.84 24.35
N ARG A 179 23.95 -20.90 24.82
CA ARG A 179 23.56 -19.52 25.14
C ARG A 179 24.42 -18.45 24.47
N ASP A 180 25.50 -18.86 23.82
CA ASP A 180 26.36 -17.97 23.02
C ASP A 180 26.00 -18.10 21.54
N MET A 181 25.55 -17.00 20.93
CA MET A 181 25.22 -16.98 19.52
C MET A 181 26.45 -17.27 18.64
N ASN A 182 27.67 -16.92 19.07
CA ASN A 182 28.87 -17.26 18.31
C ASN A 182 29.14 -18.77 18.31
N HIS A 183 28.86 -19.46 19.41
CA HIS A 183 28.85 -20.92 19.45
C HIS A 183 27.74 -21.50 18.56
N LEU A 184 26.51 -20.97 18.64
CA LEU A 184 25.40 -21.39 17.78
C LEU A 184 25.73 -21.22 16.28
N LYS A 185 26.37 -20.11 15.91
CA LYS A 185 26.87 -19.83 14.56
C LYS A 185 27.93 -20.83 14.12
N ALA A 186 28.86 -21.21 14.99
CA ALA A 186 29.90 -22.19 14.65
C ALA A 186 29.31 -23.57 14.33
N ILE A 187 28.28 -24.01 15.06
CA ILE A 187 27.69 -25.35 14.90
C ILE A 187 26.59 -25.41 13.83
N THR A 188 25.78 -24.36 13.67
CA THR A 188 24.65 -24.34 12.72
C THR A 188 24.95 -23.61 11.42
N ARG A 189 26.03 -22.83 11.40
CA ARG A 189 26.34 -21.81 10.39
C ARG A 189 25.42 -20.59 10.36
N ALA A 190 24.36 -20.53 11.18
CA ALA A 190 23.47 -19.37 11.22
C ALA A 190 24.24 -18.07 11.52
N GLY A 191 24.21 -17.13 10.57
CA GLY A 191 24.95 -15.86 10.63
C GLY A 191 26.23 -15.81 9.80
N PHE A 192 26.65 -16.90 9.14
CA PHE A 192 27.83 -16.92 8.25
C PHE A 192 27.59 -16.45 6.81
N GLY A 193 26.33 -16.34 6.39
CA GLY A 193 26.03 -15.90 5.02
C GLY A 193 26.49 -14.48 4.71
N ALA A 194 26.47 -14.10 3.44
CA ALA A 194 26.78 -12.75 2.95
C ALA A 194 26.07 -11.61 3.72
N CYS A 195 24.89 -11.89 4.28
CA CYS A 195 24.18 -10.91 5.11
C CYS A 195 24.86 -10.63 6.46
N GLY A 196 25.79 -11.45 6.93
CA GLY A 196 26.49 -11.31 8.22
C GLY A 196 25.55 -11.40 9.43
N GLY A 197 24.46 -12.15 9.34
CA GLY A 197 23.48 -12.28 10.43
C GLY A 197 22.36 -11.23 10.44
N LYS A 198 22.44 -10.17 9.65
CA LYS A 198 21.46 -9.04 9.65
C LYS A 198 19.99 -9.44 9.53
N THR A 199 19.70 -10.60 8.92
CA THR A 199 18.33 -11.07 8.72
C THR A 199 17.88 -12.13 9.72
N CYS A 200 18.82 -12.84 10.36
CA CYS A 200 18.50 -13.97 11.24
C CYS A 200 18.74 -13.67 12.72
N THR A 201 19.53 -12.65 13.09
CA THR A 201 19.81 -12.30 14.50
C THR A 201 18.54 -12.08 15.31
N SER A 202 17.65 -11.17 14.87
CA SER A 202 16.40 -10.86 15.59
C SER A 202 15.44 -12.04 15.66
N LEU A 203 15.47 -12.92 14.65
CA LEU A 203 14.69 -14.17 14.64
C LEU A 203 15.25 -15.20 15.63
N ILE A 204 16.57 -15.33 15.74
CA ILE A 204 17.21 -16.19 16.75
C ILE A 204 16.90 -15.66 18.15
N GLU A 205 16.99 -14.35 18.38
CA GLU A 205 16.63 -13.71 19.65
C GLU A 205 15.15 -13.93 20.01
N ARG A 206 14.26 -13.88 19.02
CA ARG A 206 12.85 -14.26 19.19
C ARG A 206 12.72 -15.72 19.63
N ILE A 207 13.42 -16.65 18.99
CA ILE A 207 13.39 -18.07 19.36
C ILE A 207 13.93 -18.28 20.78
N CYS A 208 14.98 -17.56 21.19
CA CYS A 208 15.46 -17.58 22.57
C CYS A 208 14.35 -17.19 23.55
N ARG A 209 13.59 -16.13 23.23
CA ARG A 209 12.45 -15.68 24.05
C ARG A 209 11.30 -16.69 24.07
N GLU A 210 10.98 -17.30 22.93
CA GLU A 210 9.98 -18.37 22.84
C GLU A 210 10.37 -19.61 23.67
N GLU A 211 11.67 -19.90 23.78
CA GLU A 211 12.22 -20.95 24.66
C GLU A 211 12.36 -20.50 26.14
N GLY A 212 11.86 -19.31 26.49
CA GLY A 212 11.87 -18.78 27.85
C GLY A 212 13.26 -18.33 28.35
N ILE A 213 14.22 -18.12 27.45
CA ILE A 213 15.59 -17.73 27.80
C ILE A 213 15.67 -16.21 27.98
N PRO A 214 16.05 -15.69 29.16
CA PRO A 214 16.20 -14.26 29.39
C PRO A 214 17.28 -13.66 28.48
N ALA A 215 17.04 -12.44 27.97
CA ALA A 215 17.99 -11.76 27.07
C ALA A 215 19.39 -11.58 27.69
N GLY A 216 19.47 -11.40 29.02
CA GLY A 216 20.74 -11.26 29.73
C GLY A 216 21.60 -12.53 29.78
N GLU A 217 21.02 -13.70 29.49
CA GLU A 217 21.77 -14.96 29.41
C GLU A 217 22.31 -15.23 28.00
N VAL A 218 21.84 -14.50 26.98
CA VAL A 218 22.23 -14.72 25.59
C VAL A 218 23.40 -13.82 25.22
N THR A 219 24.54 -14.42 24.85
CA THR A 219 25.66 -13.64 24.29
C THR A 219 25.43 -13.38 22.81
N ALA A 220 25.40 -12.11 22.41
CA ALA A 220 25.15 -11.68 21.04
C ALA A 220 26.29 -12.07 20.07
N PHE A 221 26.01 -12.01 18.76
CA PHE A 221 27.06 -12.12 17.75
C PHE A 221 28.11 -11.02 17.93
N THR A 222 29.38 -11.36 17.70
CA THR A 222 30.42 -10.35 17.55
C THR A 222 30.27 -9.62 16.22
N ASP A 223 30.11 -8.30 16.27
CA ASP A 223 30.15 -7.45 15.08
C ASP A 223 31.57 -7.37 14.53
N ARG A 224 31.73 -7.55 13.22
CA ARG A 224 33.01 -7.50 12.53
C ARG A 224 32.93 -6.61 11.30
N PRO A 225 33.95 -5.78 11.04
CA PRO A 225 34.12 -5.18 9.72
C PRO A 225 34.29 -6.26 8.65
N LEU A 226 33.78 -6.08 7.44
CA LEU A 226 33.07 -4.91 6.93
C LEU A 226 31.56 -5.06 7.07
N PHE A 227 30.84 -3.93 7.07
CA PHE A 227 29.37 -3.96 7.14
C PHE A 227 28.73 -4.73 5.97
N ALA A 228 29.33 -4.65 4.77
CA ALA A 228 28.91 -5.38 3.59
C ALA A 228 30.14 -5.99 2.90
N GLU A 229 29.90 -7.01 2.09
CA GLU A 229 30.92 -7.54 1.18
C GLU A 229 31.43 -6.42 0.28
N THR A 230 32.75 -6.30 0.16
CA THR A 230 33.39 -5.33 -0.73
C THR A 230 34.54 -6.00 -1.46
N GLU A 231 34.89 -5.43 -2.60
CA GLU A 231 36.04 -5.91 -3.37
C GLU A 231 37.35 -5.56 -2.67
N LEU A 232 38.30 -6.50 -2.67
CA LEU A 232 39.62 -6.28 -2.07
C LEU A 232 40.39 -5.12 -2.71
N GLY A 233 40.08 -4.78 -3.97
CA GLY A 233 40.68 -3.66 -4.70
C GLY A 233 40.54 -2.32 -3.98
N TRP A 234 39.42 -2.09 -3.29
CA TRP A 234 39.19 -0.87 -2.51
C TRP A 234 40.18 -0.66 -1.36
N PHE A 235 40.83 -1.73 -0.88
CA PHE A 235 41.85 -1.64 0.19
C PHE A 235 43.27 -1.46 -0.33
N LYS A 236 43.48 -1.46 -1.66
CA LYS A 236 44.81 -1.32 -2.28
C LYS A 236 45.39 0.10 -2.11
N GLY A 237 44.55 1.09 -1.76
CA GLY A 237 44.99 2.48 -1.58
C GLY A 237 45.49 3.13 -2.87
N ALA A 238 45.04 2.66 -4.04
CA ALA A 238 45.29 3.31 -5.30
C ALA A 238 44.16 4.32 -5.55
N ASP A 239 44.51 5.59 -5.75
CA ASP A 239 43.58 6.57 -6.30
C ASP A 239 43.20 6.12 -7.71
N ASP A 240 41.90 6.18 -8.04
CA ASP A 240 41.37 5.84 -9.36
C ASP A 240 41.99 6.78 -10.42
N GLU A 241 42.99 6.30 -11.16
CA GLU A 241 43.36 6.82 -12.50
C GLU A 241 42.66 6.03 -13.61
#